data_AF-D1AMS3-F1
#
_entry.id   AF-D1AMS3-F1
#
_cell.length_a   1.000
_cell.length_b   1.000
_cell.length_c   1.000
_cell.angle_alpha   90.00
_cell.angle_beta   90.00
_cell.angle_gamma   90.00
#
_symmetry.space_group_name_H-M   'P 1'
#
loop_
_entity.id
_entity.type
_entity.pdbx_description
1 polymer ?
#
loop_
_entity_poly.entity_id
_entity_poly.type
_entity_poly.pdbx_seq_one_letter_code
_entity_poly.pdbx_strand_id
1 'polypeptide(L)'
;MVWQGLQIGNHWHIKIIMLGYLSFFILHGTSSKLKKSTIFPETWSDTDIINSINQIGDTEAIGVRMRDQTTLHRGTVNGVQIEVMKIGSYTTSGYPTGGYPMDLIKNDFIPIIFE
;
A
#
# COMPACT_ATOMS: atom_id res chain seq x y z
N MET A 1 21.40 -8.62 -1.57
CA MET A 1 20.67 -9.32 -0.49
C MET A 1 21.68 -9.66 0.59
N VAL A 2 21.51 -9.18 1.81
CA VAL A 2 22.49 -9.39 2.89
C VAL A 2 21.77 -10.00 4.09
N TRP A 3 22.30 -11.11 4.59
CA TRP A 3 21.80 -11.81 5.76
C TRP A 3 22.59 -11.35 6.98
N GLN A 4 21.90 -10.87 8.02
CA GLN A 4 22.50 -10.68 9.33
C GLN A 4 21.67 -11.43 10.37
N GLY A 5 22.32 -12.39 11.02
CA GLY A 5 21.76 -13.10 12.17
C GLY A 5 22.18 -12.41 13.46
N LEU A 6 21.25 -12.26 14.38
CA LEU A 6 21.54 -11.86 15.77
C LEU A 6 20.95 -12.92 16.69
N GLN A 7 21.78 -13.51 17.54
CA GLN A 7 21.32 -14.46 18.56
C GLN A 7 21.00 -13.71 19.84
N ILE A 8 19.77 -13.85 20.34
CA ILE A 8 19.34 -13.31 21.63
C ILE A 8 18.76 -14.47 22.43
N GLY A 9 19.52 -14.92 23.43
CA GLY A 9 19.20 -16.14 24.18
C GLY A 9 19.27 -17.41 23.32
N ASN A 10 18.34 -18.34 23.52
CA ASN A 10 18.25 -19.59 22.75
C ASN A 10 17.53 -19.43 21.40
N HIS A 11 17.26 -18.19 20.99
CA HIS A 11 16.50 -17.86 19.79
C HIS A 11 17.40 -17.20 18.74
N TRP A 12 17.31 -17.71 17.50
CA TRP A 12 17.96 -17.13 16.34
C TRP A 12 17.03 -16.10 15.70
N HIS A 13 17.44 -14.82 15.69
CA HIS A 13 16.72 -13.79 14.97
C HIS A 13 17.39 -13.59 13.61
N ILE A 14 16.66 -13.95 12.55
CA ILE A 14 17.08 -13.70 11.17
C ILE A 14 16.43 -12.40 10.73
N LYS A 15 17.22 -11.35 10.50
CA LYS A 15 16.76 -10.15 9.80
C LYS A 15 17.07 -10.28 8.32
N ILE A 16 16.01 -10.37 7.52
CA ILE A 16 16.09 -10.18 6.07
C ILE A 16 16.07 -8.67 5.84
N ILE A 17 17.21 -8.11 5.44
CA ILE A 17 17.25 -6.73 4.94
C ILE A 17 17.12 -6.84 3.42
N MET A 18 15.89 -6.73 2.94
CA MET A 18 15.61 -6.64 1.51
C MET A 18 15.86 -5.20 1.05
N LEU A 19 16.67 -5.03 0.00
CA LEU A 19 16.61 -3.85 -0.83
C LEU A 19 15.24 -3.90 -1.54
N GLY A 20 14.27 -3.17 -1.00
CA GLY A 20 12.87 -3.16 -1.43
C GLY A 20 12.00 -4.01 -0.51
N TYR A 21 11.15 -3.35 0.28
CA TYR A 21 10.10 -3.92 1.13
C TYR A 21 10.54 -4.72 2.38
N LEU A 22 10.46 -4.03 3.52
CA LEU A 22 10.47 -4.63 4.84
C LEU A 22 9.04 -5.10 5.18
N SER A 23 8.72 -6.37 4.92
CA SER A 23 7.52 -6.99 5.48
C SER A 23 7.88 -7.62 6.82
N PHE A 24 7.42 -6.99 7.90
CA PHE A 24 7.55 -7.50 9.26
C PHE A 24 6.36 -8.45 9.52
N PHE A 25 6.63 -9.75 9.71
CA PHE A 25 5.64 -10.70 10.20
C PHE A 25 5.90 -10.94 11.69
N ILE A 26 4.96 -10.57 12.56
CA ILE A 26 5.05 -10.84 14.00
C ILE A 26 4.45 -12.22 14.26
N LEU A 27 5.21 -13.10 14.91
CA LEU A 27 4.70 -14.35 15.46
C LEU A 27 4.40 -14.15 16.96
N HIS A 28 3.13 -14.36 17.31
CA HIS A 28 2.48 -14.41 18.63
C HIS A 28 2.05 -13.08 19.31
N GLY A 29 0.74 -13.02 19.62
CA GLY A 29 0.22 -12.34 20.81
C GLY A 29 -0.48 -10.99 20.61
N THR A 30 -1.81 -11.06 20.46
CA THR A 30 -2.82 -10.00 20.73
C THR A 30 -2.73 -8.67 19.95
N SER A 31 -3.79 -8.38 19.20
CA SER A 31 -4.02 -7.22 18.30
C SER A 31 -3.23 -7.24 16.99
N SER A 32 -3.77 -7.93 15.99
CA SER A 32 -3.33 -7.77 14.61
C SER A 32 -3.53 -6.31 14.20
N LYS A 33 -2.44 -5.59 13.98
CA LYS A 33 -2.44 -4.32 13.25
C LYS A 33 -2.96 -4.64 11.84
N LEU A 34 -4.28 -4.57 11.65
CA LEU A 34 -4.94 -4.76 10.35
C LEU A 34 -4.31 -3.77 9.38
N LYS A 35 -3.37 -4.24 8.55
CA LYS A 35 -2.95 -3.51 7.36
C LYS A 35 -4.18 -3.46 6.49
N LYS A 36 -4.80 -2.28 6.45
CA LYS A 36 -5.95 -1.97 5.60
C LYS A 36 -5.55 -2.32 4.16
N SER A 37 -6.34 -3.20 3.53
CA SER A 37 -6.13 -3.90 2.25
C SER A 37 -4.94 -3.49 1.39
N THR A 38 -4.12 -4.47 1.00
CA THR A 38 -3.10 -4.33 -0.05
C THR A 38 -3.62 -4.67 -1.45
N ILE A 39 -4.92 -4.94 -1.59
CA ILE A 39 -5.58 -5.36 -2.83
C ILE A 39 -6.67 -4.34 -3.18
N PHE A 40 -6.82 -4.04 -4.47
CA PHE A 40 -7.89 -3.16 -4.94
C PHE A 40 -9.26 -3.79 -4.66
N PRO A 41 -10.33 -2.98 -4.60
CA PRO A 41 -11.68 -3.51 -4.39
C PRO A 41 -12.04 -4.49 -5.49
N GLU A 42 -12.64 -5.64 -5.14
CA GLU A 42 -13.10 -6.62 -6.12
C GLU A 42 -14.18 -6.06 -7.06
N THR A 43 -14.83 -4.97 -6.67
CA THR A 43 -15.82 -4.26 -7.48
C THR A 43 -15.21 -3.38 -8.57
N TRP A 44 -13.90 -3.11 -8.54
CA TRP A 44 -13.23 -2.31 -9.56
C TRP A 44 -12.85 -3.18 -10.75
N SER A 45 -13.13 -2.69 -11.96
CA SER A 45 -12.62 -3.34 -13.17
C SER A 45 -11.11 -3.09 -13.32
N ASP A 46 -10.43 -3.90 -14.13
CA ASP A 46 -9.03 -3.67 -14.49
C ASP A 46 -8.81 -2.27 -15.08
N THR A 47 -9.79 -1.74 -15.81
CA THR A 47 -9.74 -0.39 -16.39
C THR A 47 -9.81 0.68 -15.29
N ASP A 48 -10.66 0.51 -14.28
CA ASP A 48 -10.74 1.43 -13.14
C ASP A 48 -9.42 1.44 -12.35
N ILE A 49 -8.83 0.25 -12.15
CA ILE A 49 -7.53 0.11 -11.49
C ILE A 49 -6.45 0.86 -12.28
N ILE A 50 -6.32 0.59 -13.58
CA ILE A 50 -5.29 1.23 -14.43
C ILE A 50 -5.50 2.76 -14.48
N ASN A 51 -6.74 3.21 -14.67
CA ASN A 51 -7.05 4.64 -14.73
C ASN A 51 -6.73 5.34 -13.40
N SER A 52 -7.05 4.72 -12.27
CA SER A 52 -6.72 5.28 -10.95
C SER A 52 -5.21 5.39 -10.72
N ILE A 53 -4.43 4.41 -11.17
CA ILE A 53 -2.97 4.43 -11.09
C ILE A 53 -2.40 5.53 -11.98
N ASN A 54 -2.90 5.69 -13.20
CA ASN A 54 -2.47 6.77 -14.08
C ASN A 54 -2.81 8.13 -13.48
N GLN A 55 -4.05 8.31 -13.02
CA GLN A 55 -4.51 9.53 -12.37
C GLN A 55 -3.61 9.93 -11.19
N ILE A 56 -3.26 8.98 -10.30
CA ILE A 56 -2.38 9.27 -9.17
C ILE A 56 -0.93 9.45 -9.63
N GLY A 57 -0.45 8.69 -10.60
CA GLY A 57 0.90 8.82 -11.15
C GLY A 57 1.16 10.14 -11.87
N ASP A 58 0.12 10.87 -12.25
CA ASP A 58 0.22 12.19 -12.90
C ASP A 58 0.09 13.35 -11.91
N THR A 59 0.02 13.06 -10.60
CA THR A 59 0.06 14.07 -9.53
C THR A 59 1.48 14.51 -9.20
N GLU A 60 1.62 15.48 -8.30
CA GLU A 60 2.94 15.87 -7.78
C GLU A 60 3.53 14.75 -6.91
N ALA A 61 4.81 14.47 -7.13
CA ALA A 61 5.53 13.49 -6.33
C ALA A 61 5.67 13.97 -4.88
N ILE A 62 5.32 13.11 -3.93
CA ILE A 62 5.50 13.35 -2.49
C ILE A 62 6.89 12.92 -1.99
N GLY A 63 7.69 12.29 -2.84
CA GLY A 63 9.05 11.88 -2.51
C GLY A 63 9.83 11.38 -3.71
N VAL A 64 11.16 11.40 -3.59
CA VAL A 64 12.08 10.92 -4.62
C VAL A 64 13.14 10.03 -3.97
N ARG A 65 13.39 8.87 -4.56
CA ARG A 65 14.47 7.96 -4.18
C ARG A 65 15.74 8.32 -4.95
N MET A 66 16.67 9.00 -4.28
CA MET A 66 17.91 9.52 -4.88
C MET A 66 18.78 8.50 -5.64
N ARG A 67 18.67 7.20 -5.32
CA ARG A 67 19.48 6.15 -5.95
C ARG A 67 19.14 5.95 -7.43
N ASP A 68 17.85 5.98 -7.75
CA ASP A 68 17.31 5.59 -9.07
C ASP A 68 16.32 6.62 -9.61
N GLN A 69 16.19 7.76 -8.93
CA GLN A 69 15.25 8.83 -9.25
C GLN A 69 13.77 8.38 -9.29
N THR A 70 13.44 7.28 -8.62
CA THR A 70 12.04 6.84 -8.51
C THR A 70 11.25 7.87 -7.70
N THR A 71 10.15 8.34 -8.27
CA THR A 71 9.19 9.23 -7.61
C THR A 71 8.07 8.42 -6.95
N LEU A 72 7.61 8.87 -5.78
CA LEU A 72 6.45 8.33 -5.09
C LEU A 72 5.31 9.35 -5.18
N HIS A 73 4.14 8.89 -5.58
CA HIS A 73 2.89 9.63 -5.68
C HIS A 73 1.86 9.00 -4.77
N ARG A 74 0.99 9.80 -4.15
CA ARG A 74 -0.10 9.28 -3.30
C ARG A 74 -1.34 10.11 -3.46
N GLY A 75 -2.48 9.45 -3.62
CA GLY A 75 -3.78 10.11 -3.62
C GLY A 75 -4.90 9.15 -3.24
N THR A 76 -6.15 9.58 -3.44
CA THR A 76 -7.34 8.78 -3.13
C THR A 76 -8.33 8.85 -4.27
N VAL A 77 -8.81 7.71 -4.74
CA VAL A 77 -9.83 7.57 -5.80
C VAL A 77 -10.97 6.73 -5.24
N ASN A 78 -12.20 7.23 -5.32
CA ASN A 78 -13.42 6.56 -4.82
C ASN A 78 -13.27 5.96 -3.40
N GLY A 79 -12.59 6.69 -2.51
CA GLY A 79 -12.37 6.29 -1.12
C GLY A 79 -11.20 5.31 -0.88
N VAL A 80 -10.51 4.86 -1.94
CA VAL A 80 -9.30 4.01 -1.86
C VAL A 80 -8.06 4.88 -1.96
N GLN A 81 -7.17 4.80 -0.97
CA GLN A 81 -5.87 5.45 -1.02
C GLN A 81 -4.90 4.60 -1.84
N ILE A 82 -4.19 5.22 -2.78
CA ILE A 82 -3.32 4.56 -3.75
C ILE A 82 -1.96 5.23 -3.73
N GLU A 83 -0.91 4.41 -3.80
CA GLU A 83 0.47 4.85 -4.03
C GLU A 83 0.96 4.37 -5.40
N VAL A 84 1.68 5.25 -6.08
CA VAL A 84 2.24 4.98 -7.41
C VAL A 84 3.73 5.34 -7.42
N MET A 85 4.56 4.45 -7.95
CA MET A 85 5.97 4.71 -8.17
C MET A 85 6.26 4.88 -9.65
N LYS A 86 7.03 5.91 -10.01
CA LYS A 86 7.45 6.18 -11.41
C LYS A 86 8.95 6.40 -11.51
N ILE A 87 9.56 5.90 -12.59
CA ILE A 87 10.92 6.28 -13.02
C ILE A 87 10.76 7.11 -14.29
N GLY A 88 11.02 8.41 -14.20
CA GLY A 88 10.63 9.34 -15.26
C GLY A 88 9.11 9.29 -15.52
N SER A 89 8.71 9.09 -16.77
CA SER A 89 7.30 8.94 -17.15
C SER A 89 6.74 7.53 -16.96
N TYR A 90 7.59 6.54 -16.67
CA TYR A 90 7.19 5.13 -16.63
C TYR A 90 6.72 4.72 -15.22
N THR A 91 5.48 4.24 -15.13
CA THR A 91 4.92 3.66 -13.91
C THR A 91 5.48 2.26 -13.67
N THR A 92 6.15 2.08 -12.53
CA THR A 92 6.75 0.79 -12.13
C THR A 92 5.86 0.00 -11.18
N SER A 93 4.99 0.68 -10.43
CA SER A 93 3.99 0.03 -9.58
C SER A 93 2.88 1.01 -9.20
N GLY A 94 1.67 0.49 -8.98
CA GLY A 94 0.57 1.20 -8.35
C GLY A 94 -0.22 0.23 -7.47
N TYR A 95 -0.45 0.58 -6.20
CA TYR A 95 -1.11 -0.31 -5.25
C TYR A 95 -1.89 0.47 -4.19
N PRO A 96 -2.99 -0.09 -3.67
CA PRO A 96 -3.74 0.55 -2.61
C PRO A 96 -2.99 0.41 -1.28
N THR A 97 -3.09 1.43 -0.45
CA THR A 97 -2.48 1.47 0.89
C THR A 97 -3.48 1.70 2.01
N GLY A 98 -4.77 1.82 1.65
CA GLY A 98 -5.87 1.87 2.59
C GLY A 98 -7.10 2.59 2.02
N GLY A 99 -7.89 3.18 2.91
CA GLY A 99 -9.18 3.77 2.56
C GLY A 99 -10.35 2.78 2.68
N TYR A 100 -11.56 3.26 2.40
CA TYR A 100 -12.79 2.47 2.32
C TYR A 100 -13.45 2.78 0.98
N PRO A 101 -13.61 1.78 0.09
CA PRO A 101 -14.24 1.99 -1.21
C PRO A 101 -15.66 2.52 -1.03
N MET A 102 -16.00 3.62 -1.70
CA MET A 102 -17.33 4.22 -1.57
C MET A 102 -18.47 3.28 -1.96
N ASP A 103 -18.23 2.36 -2.89
CA ASP A 103 -19.23 1.38 -3.32
C ASP A 103 -19.51 0.33 -2.25
N LEU A 104 -18.51 -0.04 -1.44
CA LEU A 104 -18.72 -0.91 -0.27
C LEU A 104 -19.45 -0.15 0.84
N ILE A 105 -19.17 1.14 1.02
CA ILE A 105 -19.86 1.95 2.04
C ILE A 105 -21.37 1.97 1.81
N LYS A 106 -21.82 2.09 0.55
CA LYS A 106 -23.25 2.13 0.21
C LYS A 106 -23.97 0.81 0.42
N ASN A 107 -23.28 -0.32 0.23
CA ASN A 107 -23.88 -1.64 0.29
C ASN A 107 -23.83 -2.26 1.70
N ASP A 108 -22.84 -1.87 2.50
CA ASP A 108 -22.60 -2.48 3.83
C ASP A 108 -23.08 -1.61 4.99
N PHE A 109 -23.39 -0.32 4.77
CA PHE A 109 -23.83 0.59 5.83
C PHE A 109 -25.13 1.31 5.45
N ILE A 110 -26.18 1.07 6.24
CA ILE A 110 -27.40 1.87 6.22
C ILE A 110 -27.11 3.15 7.02
N PRO A 111 -27.22 4.36 6.44
CA PRO A 111 -27.01 5.58 7.20
C PRO A 111 -28.08 5.71 8.29
N ILE A 112 -27.65 5.84 9.55
CA ILE A 112 -28.54 6.23 10.63
C ILE A 112 -28.82 7.72 10.44
N ILE A 113 -30.04 8.06 10.01
CA ILE A 113 -30.52 9.43 9.98
C ILE A 113 -30.93 9.78 11.41
N PHE A 114 -30.26 10.76 12.01
CA PHE A 114 -30.74 11.39 13.23
C PHE A 114 -31.75 12.47 12.81
N GLU A 115 -33.01 12.29 13.20
CA GLU A 115 -34.06 13.32 13.11
C GLU A 115 -33.77 14.51 14.02
#